data_AF-A0A420IJU7-F1
#
_entry.id   AF-A0A420IJU7-F1
#
_cell.length_a   1.000
_cell.length_b   1.000
_cell.length_c   1.000
_cell.angle_alpha   90.00
_cell.angle_beta   90.00
_cell.angle_gamma   90.00
#
_symmetry.space_group_name_H-M   'P 1'
#
loop_
_entity.id
_entity.type
_entity.pdbx_description
1 polymer ?
#
loop_
_entity_poly.entity_id
_entity_poly.type
_entity_poly.pdbx_seq_one_letter_code
_entity_poly.pdbx_strand_id
1 'polypeptide(L)'
;MTENDVSYIDYETLLSPSFSPYAFANTIVLETNNPTDVPLDLSTPLSKVLFDTQEINASIDALTSKFSLPLLKYTQEQTASSSRIAQAADLHIGNLNEGYKRLEKEVLERYETADEIHKVCIRLWETARLGRSVVRCLQWGRQLEIQLAEISRTGTPATKLDPREDHVALVRCSNTILNLHELLSRREKGQEGHDLDRVQVIQALKSLILDPAEKFVLSKSEQIVREFFPKNMSTSIISSRASTAYTHIGDIRARTMSALTSLYLLSLASSLRKKYQKWEPEYLISALQEYLSSTLTSSLTSLSRGLTTLPSLDKVLIEISARCQDLVTLESILLELTPPSNPNLILDVTQPPNFLQSLLSHLEINSLPSWFWRSLAAGLNSKVMDLVNKGSASLRILRNNRNSVKEAIRQCVIRGIQVPGESNSALEVKWEREIAVMLGSITGPLEKGG
;
A
#
# COMPACT_ATOMS: atom_id res chain seq x y z
N MET A 1 18.90 98.44 0.70
CA MET A 1 19.10 99.83 1.15
C MET A 1 19.87 99.69 2.46
N THR A 2 21.14 100.03 2.55
CA THR A 2 21.82 101.21 2.01
C THR A 2 23.34 100.98 2.11
N GLU A 3 24.08 101.70 1.27
CA GLU A 3 25.52 101.98 1.39
C GLU A 3 26.46 100.76 1.26
N ASN A 4 26.91 100.53 0.01
CA ASN A 4 28.28 100.06 -0.20
C ASN A 4 29.21 101.14 0.37
N ASP A 5 29.40 101.13 1.69
CA ASP A 5 30.63 101.65 2.26
C ASP A 5 31.74 100.86 1.56
N VAL A 6 32.52 101.55 0.74
CA VAL A 6 33.72 100.98 0.11
C VAL A 6 34.65 100.63 1.26
N SER A 7 34.50 99.42 1.77
CA SER A 7 35.34 98.84 2.80
C SER A 7 36.78 98.93 2.32
N TYR A 8 37.64 99.55 3.13
CA TYR A 8 39.07 99.64 2.87
C TYR A 8 39.72 98.24 2.75
N ILE A 9 39.09 97.23 3.34
CA ILE A 9 39.51 95.83 3.29
C ILE A 9 38.71 95.06 2.22
N ASP A 10 39.44 94.30 1.40
CA ASP A 10 38.87 93.35 0.44
C ASP A 10 38.45 92.05 1.13
N TYR A 11 37.27 92.05 1.74
CA TYR A 11 36.71 90.87 2.42
C TYR A 11 36.43 89.69 1.49
N GLU A 12 36.25 89.90 0.19
CA GLU A 12 35.95 88.83 -0.78
C GLU A 12 37.17 87.92 -1.00
N THR A 13 38.36 88.51 -1.08
CA THR A 13 39.61 87.73 -1.19
C THR A 13 39.90 86.92 0.08
N LEU A 14 39.64 87.51 1.26
CA LEU A 14 39.89 86.92 2.59
C LEU A 14 38.91 85.80 2.96
N LEU A 15 37.64 85.91 2.56
CA LEU A 15 36.60 84.90 2.83
C LEU A 15 36.55 83.78 1.77
N SER A 16 37.37 83.87 0.72
CA SER A 16 37.40 82.85 -0.33
C SER A 16 37.89 81.50 0.22
N PRO A 17 37.26 80.36 -0.15
CA PRO A 17 37.64 79.03 0.33
C PRO A 17 39.04 78.58 -0.15
N SER A 18 39.63 79.31 -1.09
CA SER A 18 40.97 79.12 -1.66
C SER A 18 42.02 80.10 -1.10
N PHE A 19 41.66 80.94 -0.12
CA PHE A 19 42.58 81.89 0.47
C PHE A 19 43.79 81.17 1.09
N SER A 20 44.99 81.53 0.64
CA SER A 20 46.23 81.04 1.24
C SER A 20 47.03 82.21 1.81
N PRO A 21 47.32 82.20 3.13
CA PRO A 21 48.02 83.30 3.79
C PRO A 21 49.40 83.61 3.17
N TYR A 22 50.10 82.58 2.70
CA TYR A 22 51.44 82.71 2.11
C TYR A 22 51.43 83.37 0.74
N ALA A 23 50.44 83.06 -0.12
CA ALA A 23 50.34 83.70 -1.43
C ALA A 23 49.92 85.16 -1.30
N PHE A 24 48.98 85.46 -0.40
CA PHE A 24 48.56 86.83 -0.10
C PHE A 24 49.71 87.68 0.43
N ALA A 25 50.48 87.16 1.39
CA ALA A 25 51.68 87.85 1.89
C ALA A 25 52.71 88.11 0.78
N ASN A 26 52.93 87.13 -0.11
CA ASN A 26 53.83 87.29 -1.25
C ASN A 26 53.33 88.37 -2.23
N THR A 27 52.03 88.40 -2.53
CA THR A 27 51.42 89.44 -3.37
C THR A 27 51.63 90.84 -2.79
N ILE A 28 51.44 91.04 -1.48
CA ILE A 28 51.63 92.36 -0.84
C ILE A 28 53.11 92.78 -0.86
N VAL A 29 54.04 91.85 -0.65
CA VAL A 29 55.48 92.14 -0.72
C VAL A 29 55.89 92.55 -2.13
N LEU A 30 55.35 91.89 -3.16
CA LEU A 30 55.58 92.23 -4.56
C LEU A 30 54.90 93.55 -5.00
N GLU A 31 53.76 93.91 -4.41
CA GLU A 31 53.06 95.17 -4.69
C GLU A 31 53.75 96.41 -4.10
N THR A 32 54.49 96.23 -3.00
CA THR A 32 55.10 97.34 -2.23
C THR A 32 56.55 97.60 -2.59
N ASN A 33 57.27 96.61 -3.13
CA ASN A 33 58.69 96.72 -3.44
C ASN A 33 58.95 96.70 -4.95
N ASN A 34 59.78 97.61 -5.44
CA ASN A 34 60.28 97.54 -6.81
C ASN A 34 61.51 96.62 -6.90
N PRO A 35 61.74 95.94 -8.05
CA PRO A 35 62.85 94.98 -8.20
C PRO A 35 64.26 95.61 -8.10
N THR A 36 64.37 96.94 -7.95
CA THR A 36 65.63 97.68 -7.83
C THR A 36 65.91 98.20 -6.41
N ASP A 37 64.99 98.02 -5.45
CA ASP A 37 65.16 98.51 -4.08
C ASP A 37 66.07 97.56 -3.27
N VAL A 38 67.19 98.10 -2.76
CA VAL A 38 68.10 97.44 -1.83
C VAL A 38 68.37 98.43 -0.68
N PRO A 39 67.95 98.16 0.58
CA PRO A 39 67.33 96.93 1.10
C PRO A 39 65.81 96.84 0.85
N LEU A 40 65.29 95.60 0.85
CA LEU A 40 63.86 95.27 0.75
C LEU A 40 63.09 95.87 1.93
N ASP A 41 62.03 96.64 1.67
CA ASP A 41 61.19 97.21 2.70
C ASP A 41 60.07 96.24 3.10
N LEU A 42 60.26 95.57 4.24
CA LEU A 42 59.27 94.70 4.87
C LEU A 42 58.38 95.45 5.87
N SER A 43 58.73 96.68 6.22
CA SER A 43 58.01 97.45 7.23
C SER A 43 56.66 97.93 6.70
N THR A 44 56.63 98.34 5.42
CA THR A 44 55.41 98.82 4.76
C THR A 44 54.36 97.71 4.59
N PRO A 45 54.67 96.51 4.02
CA PRO A 45 53.76 95.35 3.99
C PRO A 45 53.23 94.93 5.35
N LEU A 46 54.12 94.88 6.35
CA LEU A 46 53.77 94.46 7.69
C LEU A 46 52.82 95.47 8.33
N SER A 47 53.08 96.76 8.16
CA SER A 47 52.20 97.82 8.67
C SER A 47 50.80 97.76 8.05
N LYS A 48 50.69 97.45 6.76
CA LYS A 48 49.41 97.27 6.06
C LYS A 48 48.62 96.08 6.63
N VAL A 49 49.23 94.90 6.73
CA VAL A 49 48.58 93.70 7.30
C VAL A 49 48.19 93.92 8.77
N LEU A 50 49.04 94.59 9.55
CA LEU A 50 48.72 94.93 10.93
C LEU A 50 47.53 95.89 11.03
N PHE A 51 47.46 96.88 10.13
CA PHE A 51 46.32 97.78 10.06
C PHE A 51 45.03 97.03 9.69
N ASP A 52 45.09 96.18 8.65
CA ASP A 52 43.93 95.39 8.19
C ASP A 52 43.44 94.45 9.31
N THR A 53 44.34 93.74 10.00
CA THR A 53 43.96 92.86 11.13
C THR A 53 43.39 93.62 12.32
N GLN A 54 43.91 94.82 12.62
CA GLN A 54 43.35 95.68 13.65
C GLN A 54 41.95 96.17 13.28
N GLU A 55 41.73 96.56 12.03
CA GLU A 55 40.43 97.00 11.53
C GLU A 55 39.41 95.84 11.47
N ILE A 56 39.81 94.63 11.07
CA ILE A 56 38.96 93.43 11.14
C ILE A 56 38.59 93.10 12.59
N ASN A 57 39.55 93.14 13.51
CA ASN A 57 39.26 92.89 14.92
C ASN A 57 38.35 93.97 15.48
N ALA A 58 38.60 95.25 15.18
CA ALA A 58 37.75 96.35 15.60
C ALA A 58 36.33 96.24 15.01
N SER A 59 36.19 95.79 13.76
CA SER A 59 34.89 95.59 13.11
C SER A 59 34.15 94.39 13.70
N ILE A 60 34.84 93.28 13.97
CA ILE A 60 34.28 92.12 14.69
C ILE A 60 33.86 92.52 16.09
N ASP A 61 34.68 93.28 16.82
CA ASP A 61 34.36 93.75 18.18
C ASP A 61 33.17 94.73 18.15
N ALA A 62 33.10 95.62 17.17
CA ALA A 62 31.98 96.53 16.98
C ALA A 62 30.69 95.78 16.62
N LEU A 63 30.75 94.79 15.71
CA LEU A 63 29.62 93.96 15.33
C LEU A 63 29.18 93.05 16.48
N THR A 64 30.12 92.42 17.19
CA THR A 64 29.85 91.58 18.34
C THR A 64 29.27 92.40 19.49
N SER A 65 29.74 93.62 19.71
CA SER A 65 29.18 94.52 20.72
C SER A 65 27.77 95.00 20.32
N LYS A 66 27.58 95.41 19.07
CA LYS A 66 26.31 95.92 18.52
C LYS A 66 25.23 94.83 18.43
N PHE A 67 25.62 93.60 18.08
CA PHE A 67 24.73 92.44 17.92
C PHE A 67 24.92 91.38 19.02
N SER A 68 25.54 91.74 20.15
CA SER A 68 25.77 90.87 21.30
C SER A 68 24.48 90.21 21.80
N LEU A 69 23.41 91.01 21.92
CA LEU A 69 22.11 90.54 22.34
C LEU A 69 21.48 89.54 21.36
N PRO A 70 21.40 89.81 20.03
CA PRO A 70 20.99 88.82 19.03
C PRO A 70 21.78 87.51 19.05
N LEU A 71 23.11 87.55 19.17
CA LEU A 71 23.95 86.34 19.21
C LEU A 71 23.68 85.51 20.46
N LEU A 72 23.57 86.15 21.63
CA LEU A 72 23.20 85.47 22.87
C LEU A 72 21.78 84.89 22.78
N LYS A 73 20.82 85.63 22.21
CA LYS A 73 19.46 85.13 21.98
C LYS A 73 19.46 83.92 21.05
N TYR A 74 20.18 83.97 19.92
CA TYR A 74 20.29 82.86 19.00
C TYR A 74 20.91 81.62 19.66
N THR A 75 21.99 81.80 20.42
CA THR A 75 22.67 80.69 21.11
C THR A 75 21.78 80.11 22.22
N GLN A 76 21.04 80.96 22.93
CA GLN A 76 20.07 80.55 23.94
C GLN A 76 18.89 79.80 23.31
N GLU A 77 18.33 80.29 22.20
CA GLU A 77 17.25 79.65 21.44
C GLU A 77 17.69 78.31 20.85
N GLN A 78 18.92 78.22 20.32
CA GLN A 78 19.50 77.00 19.80
C GLN A 78 19.70 75.95 20.89
N THR A 79 20.21 76.36 22.06
CA THR A 79 20.40 75.47 23.22
C THR A 79 19.05 75.02 23.77
N ALA A 80 18.08 75.93 23.88
CA ALA A 80 16.72 75.61 24.31
C ALA A 80 16.01 74.66 23.34
N SER A 81 16.17 74.86 22.03
CA SER A 81 15.58 74.00 21.00
C SER A 81 16.24 72.61 21.01
N SER A 82 17.56 72.54 21.11
CA SER A 82 18.29 71.27 21.22
C SER A 82 17.88 70.49 22.47
N SER A 83 17.73 71.17 23.61
CA SER A 83 17.23 70.55 24.84
C SER A 83 15.80 70.03 24.70
N ARG A 84 14.91 70.76 24.01
CA ARG A 84 13.52 70.31 23.76
C ARG A 84 13.50 69.08 22.86
N ILE A 85 14.32 69.06 21.81
CA ILE A 85 14.42 67.93 20.89
C ILE A 85 14.97 66.70 21.62
N ALA A 86 16.01 66.86 22.44
CA ALA A 86 16.56 65.77 23.24
C ALA A 86 15.50 65.20 24.20
N GLN A 87 14.78 66.06 24.93
CA GLN A 87 13.71 65.62 25.84
C GLN A 87 12.58 64.90 25.08
N ALA A 88 12.16 65.41 23.91
CA ALA A 88 11.15 64.74 23.11
C ALA A 88 11.64 63.37 22.60
N ALA A 89 12.88 63.28 22.15
CA ALA A 89 13.49 62.02 21.71
C ALA A 89 13.59 61.02 22.85
N ASP A 90 14.02 61.44 24.04
CA ASP A 90 14.10 60.58 25.23
C ASP A 90 12.72 60.04 25.64
N LEU A 91 11.69 60.88 25.58
CA LEU A 91 10.30 60.46 25.82
C LEU A 91 9.84 59.43 24.78
N HIS A 92 10.13 59.65 23.49
CA HIS A 92 9.77 58.71 22.43
C HIS A 92 10.52 57.37 22.56
N ILE A 93 11.80 57.39 22.91
CA ILE A 93 12.61 56.19 23.16
C ILE A 93 12.08 55.44 24.39
N GLY A 94 11.72 56.17 25.45
CA GLY A 94 11.09 55.60 26.65
C GLY A 94 9.79 54.87 26.32
N ASN A 95 8.90 55.54 25.58
CA ASN A 95 7.62 54.97 25.14
C ASN A 95 7.82 53.75 24.23
N LEU A 96 8.81 53.77 23.33
CA LEU A 96 9.12 52.64 22.47
C LEU A 96 9.63 51.44 23.27
N ASN A 97 10.51 51.69 24.25
CA ASN A 97 11.05 50.63 25.10
C ASN A 97 9.97 50.02 26.00
N GLU A 98 9.07 50.84 26.54
CA GLU A 98 7.91 50.35 27.29
C GLU A 98 6.95 49.54 26.39
N GLY A 99 6.68 50.03 25.18
CA GLY A 99 5.90 49.31 24.18
C GLY A 99 6.53 47.98 23.78
N TYR A 100 7.85 47.92 23.63
CA TYR A 100 8.59 46.69 23.34
C TYR A 100 8.52 45.70 24.50
N LYS A 101 8.78 46.14 25.74
CA LYS A 101 8.66 45.27 26.92
C LYS A 101 7.25 44.73 27.09
N ARG A 102 6.23 45.54 26.76
CA ARG A 102 4.84 45.10 26.75
C ARG A 102 4.60 44.05 25.68
N LEU A 103 5.11 44.25 24.46
CA LEU A 103 4.98 43.29 23.37
C LEU A 103 5.70 41.96 23.68
N GLU A 104 6.90 42.03 24.24
CA GLU A 104 7.68 40.87 24.67
C GLU A 104 6.87 40.02 25.67
N LYS A 105 6.34 40.67 26.71
CA LYS A 105 5.55 39.97 27.73
C LYS A 105 4.19 39.47 27.21
N GLU A 106 3.47 40.29 26.44
CA GLU A 106 2.11 39.94 26.01
C GLU A 106 2.08 38.99 24.80
N VAL A 107 3.09 39.04 23.93
CA VAL A 107 3.09 38.29 22.66
C VAL A 107 4.14 37.19 22.66
N LEU A 108 5.39 37.47 23.03
CA LEU A 108 6.48 36.50 22.92
C LEU A 108 6.29 35.35 23.92
N GLU A 109 6.09 35.66 25.20
CA GLU A 109 5.86 34.64 26.24
C GLU A 109 4.60 33.80 25.93
N ARG A 110 3.55 34.44 25.40
CA ARG A 110 2.31 33.72 25.00
C ARG A 110 2.52 32.85 23.78
N TYR A 111 3.37 33.26 22.84
CA TYR A 111 3.71 32.45 21.68
C TYR A 111 4.54 31.24 22.07
N GLU A 112 5.54 31.40 22.93
CA GLU A 112 6.38 30.30 23.41
C GLU A 112 5.54 29.25 24.15
N THR A 113 4.67 29.68 25.06
CA THR A 113 3.73 28.77 25.75
C THR A 113 2.74 28.12 24.78
N ALA A 114 2.27 28.83 23.75
CA ALA A 114 1.41 28.24 22.72
C ALA A 114 2.15 27.20 21.87
N ASP A 115 3.44 27.39 21.57
CA ASP A 115 4.26 26.42 20.83
C ASP A 115 4.52 25.16 21.68
N GLU A 116 4.75 25.31 22.98
CA GLU A 116 4.82 24.18 23.90
C GLU A 116 3.52 23.37 23.93
N ILE A 117 2.37 24.05 24.05
CA ILE A 117 1.05 23.40 24.00
C ILE A 117 0.83 22.74 22.64
N HIS A 118 1.23 23.39 21.55
CA HIS A 118 1.13 22.81 20.21
C HIS A 118 1.93 21.51 20.08
N LYS A 119 3.16 21.47 20.60
CA LYS A 119 3.98 20.24 20.68
C LYS A 119 3.30 19.16 21.50
N VAL A 120 2.69 19.50 22.64
CA VAL A 120 1.92 18.56 23.47
C VAL A 120 0.70 18.04 22.71
N CYS A 121 -0.05 18.90 22.02
CA CYS A 121 -1.21 18.53 21.21
C CYS A 121 -0.84 17.59 20.06
N ILE A 122 0.27 17.82 19.37
CA ILE A 122 0.77 16.90 18.32
C ILE A 122 1.06 15.52 18.92
N ARG A 123 1.79 15.46 20.04
CA ARG A 123 2.10 14.18 20.72
C ARG A 123 0.82 13.47 21.19
N LEU A 124 -0.16 14.21 21.72
CA LEU A 124 -1.46 13.65 22.10
C LEU A 124 -2.24 13.13 20.89
N TRP A 125 -2.18 13.82 19.76
CA TRP A 125 -2.82 13.37 18.53
C TRP A 125 -2.15 12.11 17.98
N GLU A 126 -0.82 12.05 17.95
CA GLU A 126 -0.06 10.88 17.51
C GLU A 126 -0.35 9.66 18.38
N THR A 127 -0.36 9.84 19.71
CA THR A 127 -0.71 8.77 20.66
C THR A 127 -2.17 8.33 20.53
N ALA A 128 -3.12 9.25 20.36
CA ALA A 128 -4.52 8.90 20.14
C ALA A 128 -4.76 8.18 18.80
N ARG A 129 -4.05 8.59 17.74
CA ARG A 129 -4.10 7.95 16.41
C ARG A 129 -3.55 6.52 16.48
N LEU A 130 -2.39 6.33 17.10
CA LEU A 130 -1.79 5.02 17.32
C LEU A 130 -2.67 4.14 18.23
N GLY A 131 -3.23 4.71 19.30
CA GLY A 131 -4.13 4.01 20.21
C GLY A 131 -5.38 3.48 19.51
N ARG A 132 -6.04 4.30 18.68
CA ARG A 132 -7.24 3.88 17.93
C ARG A 132 -6.96 2.76 16.93
N SER A 133 -5.84 2.83 16.21
CA SER A 133 -5.44 1.81 15.24
C SER A 133 -5.04 0.50 15.93
N VAL A 134 -4.33 0.55 17.06
CA VAL A 134 -4.04 -0.61 17.92
C VAL A 134 -5.34 -1.25 18.42
N VAL A 135 -6.28 -0.45 18.96
CA VAL A 135 -7.58 -0.95 19.45
C VAL A 135 -8.36 -1.64 18.34
N ARG A 136 -8.39 -1.06 17.14
CA ARG A 136 -9.05 -1.66 15.98
C ARG A 136 -8.42 -3.01 15.60
N CYS A 137 -7.09 -3.09 15.55
CA CYS A 137 -6.38 -4.34 15.28
C CYS A 137 -6.67 -5.41 16.34
N LEU A 138 -6.70 -5.04 17.62
CA LEU A 138 -7.03 -5.95 18.71
C LEU A 138 -8.49 -6.40 18.68
N GLN A 139 -9.43 -5.52 18.33
CA GLN A 139 -10.84 -5.89 18.13
C GLN A 139 -11.01 -6.89 16.99
N TRP A 140 -10.33 -6.68 15.87
CA TRP A 140 -10.30 -7.64 14.77
C TRP A 140 -9.62 -8.96 15.16
N GLY A 141 -8.54 -8.91 15.94
CA GLY A 141 -7.90 -10.11 16.49
C GLY A 141 -8.81 -10.92 17.41
N ARG A 142 -9.54 -10.25 18.32
CA ARG A 142 -10.56 -10.89 19.17
C ARG A 142 -11.69 -11.48 18.34
N GLN A 143 -12.17 -10.76 17.33
CA GLN A 143 -13.20 -11.25 16.43
C GLN A 143 -12.72 -12.50 15.67
N LEU A 144 -11.45 -12.53 15.26
CA LEU A 144 -10.83 -13.68 14.62
C LEU A 144 -10.79 -14.88 15.56
N GLU A 145 -10.39 -14.72 16.81
CA GLU A 145 -10.36 -15.81 17.80
C GLU A 145 -11.76 -16.41 18.04
N ILE A 146 -12.79 -15.57 18.14
CA ILE A 146 -14.18 -16.02 18.29
C ILE A 146 -14.59 -16.87 17.08
N GLN A 147 -14.34 -16.36 15.86
CA GLN A 147 -14.68 -17.07 14.63
C GLN A 147 -13.84 -18.35 14.45
N LEU A 148 -12.57 -18.35 14.90
CA LEU A 148 -11.71 -19.53 14.88
C LEU A 148 -12.21 -20.61 15.85
N ALA A 149 -12.73 -20.21 17.01
CA ALA A 149 -13.35 -21.12 17.98
C ALA A 149 -14.66 -21.73 17.44
N GLU A 150 -15.46 -20.95 16.69
CA GLU A 150 -16.65 -21.44 15.98
C GLU A 150 -16.28 -22.54 14.96
N ILE A 151 -15.18 -22.36 14.22
CA ILE A 151 -14.68 -23.35 13.25
C ILE A 151 -14.06 -24.56 13.95
N SER A 152 -13.32 -24.34 15.05
CA SER A 152 -12.56 -25.38 15.77
C SER A 152 -13.42 -26.22 16.73
N ARG A 153 -14.68 -25.84 16.96
CA ARG A 153 -15.64 -26.53 17.85
C ARG A 153 -15.12 -26.75 19.28
N THR A 154 -14.34 -25.82 19.81
CA THR A 154 -13.88 -25.84 21.21
C THR A 154 -14.83 -25.13 22.19
N GLY A 155 -16.02 -24.70 21.74
CA GLY A 155 -17.11 -24.22 22.59
C GLY A 155 -18.06 -25.35 23.02
N THR A 156 -18.37 -25.39 24.32
CA THR A 156 -19.26 -26.33 25.03
C THR A 156 -20.49 -26.87 24.28
N PRO A 157 -20.87 -28.15 24.48
CA PRO A 157 -22.03 -28.75 23.85
C PRO A 157 -23.30 -28.33 24.60
N ALA A 158 -23.90 -27.21 24.21
CA ALA A 158 -25.16 -26.78 24.79
C ALA A 158 -26.25 -26.64 23.73
N THR A 159 -27.04 -27.71 23.65
CA THR A 159 -28.47 -27.72 23.28
C THR A 159 -28.88 -27.32 21.85
N LYS A 160 -29.24 -28.40 21.12
CA LYS A 160 -30.27 -28.51 20.07
C LYS A 160 -29.85 -28.20 18.61
N LEU A 161 -29.68 -29.31 17.88
CA LEU A 161 -30.22 -29.56 16.54
C LEU A 161 -29.53 -28.88 15.34
N ASP A 162 -28.22 -29.04 15.19
CA ASP A 162 -27.58 -29.67 14.02
C ASP A 162 -26.05 -29.58 14.18
N PRO A 163 -25.26 -30.67 14.09
CA PRO A 163 -23.81 -30.63 14.13
C PRO A 163 -23.21 -30.17 12.79
N ARG A 164 -23.69 -29.04 12.25
CA ARG A 164 -23.20 -28.47 11.00
C ARG A 164 -22.03 -27.55 11.32
N GLU A 165 -20.85 -27.89 10.81
CA GLU A 165 -19.73 -26.95 10.77
C GLU A 165 -20.20 -25.66 10.08
N ASP A 166 -20.03 -24.51 10.73
CA ASP A 166 -20.35 -23.21 10.16
C ASP A 166 -19.34 -22.86 9.08
N HIS A 167 -19.54 -23.44 7.90
CA HIS A 167 -18.79 -23.17 6.69
C HIS A 167 -18.84 -21.68 6.29
N VAL A 168 -19.87 -20.96 6.76
CA VAL A 168 -19.97 -19.50 6.67
C VAL A 168 -18.96 -18.80 7.60
N ALA A 169 -18.62 -19.36 8.76
CA ALA A 169 -17.62 -18.80 9.66
C ALA A 169 -16.21 -18.79 9.04
N LEU A 170 -15.91 -19.75 8.16
CA LEU A 170 -14.67 -19.81 7.40
C LEU A 170 -14.52 -18.63 6.42
N VAL A 171 -15.61 -18.21 5.77
CA VAL A 171 -15.64 -17.02 4.91
C VAL A 171 -15.53 -15.74 5.75
N ARG A 172 -16.15 -15.70 6.93
CA ARG A 172 -16.01 -14.57 7.85
C ARG A 172 -14.58 -14.42 8.36
N CYS A 173 -13.91 -15.52 8.71
CA CYS A 173 -12.51 -15.54 9.11
C CYS A 173 -11.58 -15.05 8.00
N SER A 174 -11.76 -15.52 6.77
CA SER A 174 -10.93 -15.07 5.65
C SER A 174 -11.12 -13.57 5.37
N ASN A 175 -12.33 -13.03 5.51
CA ASN A 175 -12.57 -11.58 5.43
C ASN A 175 -11.94 -10.79 6.58
N THR A 176 -11.97 -11.29 7.83
CA THR A 176 -11.32 -10.61 8.96
C THR A 176 -9.79 -10.65 8.86
N ILE A 177 -9.22 -11.76 8.39
CA ILE A 177 -7.79 -11.89 8.03
C ILE A 177 -7.41 -10.87 6.95
N LEU A 178 -8.22 -10.75 5.89
CA LEU A 178 -8.00 -9.76 4.84
C LEU A 178 -8.04 -8.33 5.37
N ASN A 179 -9.05 -7.98 6.16
CA ASN A 179 -9.16 -6.65 6.76
C ASN A 179 -7.96 -6.33 7.67
N LEU A 180 -7.48 -7.32 8.44
CA LEU A 180 -6.27 -7.18 9.24
C LEU A 180 -5.03 -6.94 8.36
N HIS A 181 -4.86 -7.73 7.30
CA HIS A 181 -3.77 -7.53 6.35
C HIS A 181 -3.83 -6.18 5.66
N GLU A 182 -5.03 -5.72 5.31
CA GLU A 182 -5.23 -4.42 4.69
C GLU A 182 -4.78 -3.30 5.64
N LEU A 183 -5.27 -3.29 6.88
CA LEU A 183 -4.87 -2.31 7.89
C LEU A 183 -3.35 -2.30 8.12
N LEU A 184 -2.70 -3.46 8.07
CA LEU A 184 -1.26 -3.61 8.23
C LEU A 184 -0.44 -3.27 6.96
N SER A 185 -1.08 -3.30 5.79
CA SER A 185 -0.45 -2.99 4.49
C SER A 185 -0.46 -1.49 4.16
N ARG A 186 -1.41 -0.74 4.74
CA ARG A 186 -1.56 0.73 4.62
C ARG A 186 -0.47 1.49 5.38
N ARG A 187 0.77 1.42 4.88
CA ARG A 187 2.01 1.90 5.54
C ARG A 187 2.37 3.36 5.25
N GLU A 188 1.64 4.05 4.38
CA GLU A 188 2.01 5.40 3.93
C GLU A 188 1.79 6.45 5.02
N LYS A 189 2.52 7.57 4.92
CA LYS A 189 2.43 8.68 5.89
C LYS A 189 1.00 9.23 5.88
N GLY A 190 0.31 9.13 7.02
CA GLY A 190 -1.09 9.56 7.19
C GLY A 190 -2.12 8.45 7.10
N GLN A 191 -1.72 7.22 6.73
CA GLN A 191 -2.61 6.06 6.78
C GLN A 191 -2.60 5.39 8.15
N GLU A 192 -3.67 4.64 8.46
CA GLU A 192 -3.87 3.99 9.77
C GLU A 192 -2.75 3.00 10.16
N GLY A 193 -2.01 2.46 9.17
CA GLY A 193 -0.95 1.48 9.40
C GLY A 193 0.44 2.05 9.71
N HIS A 194 0.61 3.39 9.70
CA HIS A 194 1.90 4.01 9.98
C HIS A 194 2.32 3.77 11.45
N ASP A 195 3.56 3.32 11.66
CA ASP A 195 4.16 2.95 12.95
C ASP A 195 3.54 1.75 13.72
N LEU A 196 2.51 1.09 13.20
CA LEU A 196 1.92 -0.10 13.86
C LEU A 196 2.91 -1.25 14.02
N ASP A 197 3.84 -1.41 13.08
CA ASP A 197 4.85 -2.48 13.12
C ASP A 197 5.84 -2.33 14.28
N ARG A 198 5.99 -1.13 14.85
CA ARG A 198 6.88 -0.88 16.00
C ARG A 198 6.25 -1.31 17.33
N VAL A 199 4.93 -1.50 17.37
CA VAL A 199 4.21 -1.86 18.59
C VAL A 199 4.34 -3.37 18.84
N GLN A 200 4.98 -3.76 19.95
CA GLN A 200 5.21 -5.16 20.31
C GLN A 200 3.92 -5.98 20.40
N VAL A 201 2.83 -5.38 20.89
CA VAL A 201 1.51 -6.05 20.97
C VAL A 201 0.99 -6.44 19.59
N ILE A 202 1.22 -5.61 18.56
CA ILE A 202 0.81 -5.90 17.19
C ILE A 202 1.72 -6.98 16.59
N GLN A 203 3.02 -6.95 16.88
CA GLN A 203 3.93 -8.04 16.50
C GLN A 203 3.50 -9.37 17.12
N ALA A 204 3.12 -9.37 18.40
CA ALA A 204 2.59 -10.54 19.09
C ALA A 204 1.27 -11.02 18.48
N LEU A 205 0.34 -10.11 18.15
CA LEU A 205 -0.91 -10.43 17.45
C LEU A 205 -0.63 -11.11 16.09
N LYS A 206 0.36 -10.61 15.34
CA LYS A 206 0.77 -11.21 14.06
C LYS A 206 1.30 -12.63 14.25
N SER A 207 2.27 -12.81 15.15
CA SER A 207 2.95 -14.09 15.32
C SER A 207 2.11 -15.16 16.02
N LEU A 208 1.28 -14.76 16.98
CA LEU A 208 0.53 -15.70 17.83
C LEU A 208 -0.86 -16.02 17.30
N ILE A 209 -1.52 -15.05 16.64
CA ILE A 209 -2.94 -15.17 16.27
C ILE A 209 -3.09 -15.17 14.75
N LEU A 210 -2.53 -14.19 14.04
CA LEU A 210 -2.76 -14.03 12.59
C LEU A 210 -2.12 -15.15 11.76
N ASP A 211 -0.82 -15.40 11.91
CA ASP A 211 -0.12 -16.42 11.10
C ASP A 211 -0.63 -17.85 11.38
N PRO A 212 -0.90 -18.25 12.64
CA PRO A 212 -1.49 -19.56 12.92
C PRO A 212 -2.93 -19.68 12.43
N ALA A 213 -3.76 -18.63 12.55
CA ALA A 213 -5.13 -18.64 12.05
C ALA A 213 -5.18 -18.74 10.52
N GLU A 214 -4.28 -18.04 9.82
CA GLU A 214 -4.14 -18.14 8.36
C GLU A 214 -3.82 -19.58 7.95
N LYS A 215 -2.79 -20.19 8.56
CA LYS A 215 -2.42 -21.59 8.28
C LYS A 215 -3.55 -22.57 8.59
N PHE A 216 -4.28 -22.34 9.68
CA PHE A 216 -5.41 -23.18 10.06
C PHE A 216 -6.54 -23.09 9.02
N VAL A 217 -6.97 -21.88 8.64
CA VAL A 217 -8.01 -21.67 7.62
C VAL A 217 -7.58 -22.26 6.28
N LEU A 218 -6.31 -22.10 5.89
CA LEU A 218 -5.75 -22.68 4.66
C LEU A 218 -5.82 -24.22 4.71
N SER A 219 -5.29 -24.85 5.76
CA SER A 219 -5.32 -26.30 5.90
C SER A 219 -6.73 -26.89 5.96
N LYS A 220 -7.66 -26.23 6.65
CA LYS A 220 -9.05 -26.68 6.77
C LYS A 220 -9.82 -26.50 5.46
N SER A 221 -9.59 -25.40 4.73
CA SER A 221 -10.21 -25.19 3.41
C SER A 221 -9.65 -26.14 2.36
N GLU A 222 -8.35 -26.40 2.35
CA GLU A 222 -7.74 -27.47 1.54
C GLU A 222 -8.32 -28.85 1.88
N GLN A 223 -8.48 -29.16 3.17
CA GLN A 223 -9.10 -30.41 3.61
C GLN A 223 -10.53 -30.53 3.08
N ILE A 224 -11.35 -29.49 3.19
CA ILE A 224 -12.74 -29.49 2.67
C ILE A 224 -12.76 -29.70 1.14
N VAL A 225 -11.83 -29.11 0.41
CA VAL A 225 -11.71 -29.31 -1.05
C VAL A 225 -11.22 -30.73 -1.38
N ARG A 226 -10.31 -31.30 -0.59
CA ARG A 226 -9.86 -32.71 -0.77
C ARG A 226 -10.96 -33.71 -0.41
N GLU A 227 -11.81 -33.37 0.54
CA GLU A 227 -12.95 -34.17 1.01
C GLU A 227 -14.25 -33.89 0.24
N PHE A 228 -14.18 -33.08 -0.84
CA PHE A 228 -15.32 -32.63 -1.67
C PHE A 228 -16.29 -33.76 -2.04
N PHE A 229 -15.79 -34.99 -2.26
CA PHE A 229 -16.61 -36.21 -2.16
C PHE A 229 -15.80 -37.35 -1.53
N PRO A 230 -16.18 -37.85 -0.33
CA PRO A 230 -15.52 -39.02 0.24
C PRO A 230 -15.84 -40.26 -0.59
N LYS A 231 -14.85 -41.17 -0.68
CA LYS A 231 -14.91 -42.52 -1.29
C LYS A 231 -16.07 -43.44 -0.82
N ASN A 232 -16.93 -42.97 0.09
CA ASN A 232 -17.96 -43.73 0.80
C ASN A 232 -19.41 -43.33 0.44
N MET A 233 -19.64 -42.31 -0.39
CA MET A 233 -21.01 -41.92 -0.78
C MET A 233 -21.70 -43.03 -1.61
N SER A 234 -20.93 -43.79 -2.39
CA SER A 234 -21.45 -44.92 -3.19
C SER A 234 -22.08 -46.04 -2.34
N THR A 235 -21.70 -46.16 -1.06
CA THR A 235 -22.27 -47.12 -0.10
C THR A 235 -23.49 -46.60 0.66
N SER A 236 -23.66 -45.27 0.80
CA SER A 236 -24.77 -44.70 1.58
C SER A 236 -26.06 -44.50 0.79
N ILE A 237 -25.97 -44.39 -0.54
CA ILE A 237 -27.14 -44.22 -1.42
C ILE A 237 -28.08 -45.44 -1.36
N ILE A 238 -27.56 -46.60 -0.96
CA ILE A 238 -28.30 -47.87 -0.97
C ILE A 238 -29.12 -48.08 0.32
N SER A 239 -28.90 -47.30 1.39
CA SER A 239 -29.52 -47.61 2.70
C SER A 239 -30.28 -46.46 3.40
N SER A 240 -30.42 -45.27 2.84
CA SER A 240 -31.21 -44.20 3.48
C SER A 240 -31.97 -43.30 2.52
N ARG A 241 -33.26 -43.12 2.82
CA ARG A 241 -34.28 -42.26 2.19
C ARG A 241 -33.70 -41.11 1.32
N ALA A 242 -34.10 -41.08 0.04
CA ALA A 242 -33.71 -40.12 -0.99
C ALA A 242 -33.86 -38.62 -0.62
N SER A 243 -34.67 -38.27 0.38
CA SER A 243 -34.82 -36.89 0.87
C SER A 243 -33.60 -36.38 1.66
N THR A 244 -32.85 -37.27 2.32
CA THR A 244 -31.63 -36.89 3.07
C THR A 244 -30.42 -36.75 2.15
N ALA A 245 -30.37 -37.49 1.05
CA ALA A 245 -29.27 -37.41 0.08
C ALA A 245 -29.19 -36.03 -0.60
N TYR A 246 -30.35 -35.44 -0.97
CA TYR A 246 -30.39 -34.12 -1.62
C TYR A 246 -29.91 -32.99 -0.71
N THR A 247 -30.30 -33.01 0.57
CA THR A 247 -29.84 -32.01 1.55
C THR A 247 -28.34 -32.14 1.83
N HIS A 248 -27.83 -33.38 1.91
CA HIS A 248 -26.39 -33.62 2.08
C HIS A 248 -25.56 -33.18 0.87
N ILE A 249 -26.04 -33.39 -0.36
CA ILE A 249 -25.36 -32.92 -1.59
C ILE A 249 -25.35 -31.38 -1.65
N GLY A 250 -26.46 -30.74 -1.29
CA GLY A 250 -26.53 -29.27 -1.18
C GLY A 250 -25.60 -28.71 -0.11
N ASP A 251 -25.49 -29.38 1.05
CA ASP A 251 -24.61 -28.96 2.13
C ASP A 251 -23.12 -29.11 1.76
N ILE A 252 -22.74 -30.19 1.08
CA ILE A 252 -21.37 -30.38 0.56
C ILE A 252 -21.04 -29.29 -0.47
N ARG A 253 -21.97 -28.99 -1.37
CA ARG A 253 -21.84 -27.89 -2.33
C ARG A 253 -21.66 -26.53 -1.65
N ALA A 254 -22.43 -26.24 -0.61
CA ALA A 254 -22.31 -24.99 0.13
C ALA A 254 -20.95 -24.88 0.88
N ARG A 255 -20.49 -25.97 1.52
CA ARG A 255 -19.19 -26.02 2.22
C ARG A 255 -18.00 -25.80 1.29
N THR A 256 -18.11 -26.36 0.10
CA THR A 256 -17.04 -26.33 -0.89
C THR A 256 -17.01 -24.98 -1.60
N MET A 257 -18.17 -24.38 -1.88
CA MET A 257 -18.30 -22.99 -2.29
C MET A 257 -17.65 -22.03 -1.27
N SER A 258 -17.92 -22.22 0.03
CA SER A 258 -17.31 -21.41 1.09
C SER A 258 -15.81 -21.65 1.26
N ALA A 259 -15.33 -22.88 1.06
CA ALA A 259 -13.90 -23.20 1.09
C ALA A 259 -13.15 -22.57 -0.09
N LEU A 260 -13.69 -22.69 -1.31
CA LEU A 260 -13.11 -22.09 -2.52
C LEU A 260 -13.05 -20.56 -2.43
N THR A 261 -14.13 -19.92 -1.95
CA THR A 261 -14.15 -18.47 -1.71
C THR A 261 -13.13 -18.07 -0.64
N SER A 262 -12.97 -18.84 0.44
CA SER A 262 -11.94 -18.54 1.46
C SER A 262 -10.51 -18.68 0.94
N LEU A 263 -10.22 -19.70 0.10
CA LEU A 263 -8.91 -19.90 -0.53
C LEU A 263 -8.60 -18.76 -1.51
N TYR A 264 -9.60 -18.31 -2.26
CA TYR A 264 -9.49 -17.13 -3.11
C TYR A 264 -9.18 -15.87 -2.28
N LEU A 265 -9.93 -15.62 -1.21
CA LEU A 265 -9.72 -14.47 -0.33
C LEU A 265 -8.33 -14.52 0.35
N LEU A 266 -7.86 -15.70 0.76
CA LEU A 266 -6.55 -15.85 1.38
C LEU A 266 -5.40 -15.71 0.36
N SER A 267 -5.62 -16.11 -0.90
CA SER A 267 -4.67 -15.83 -1.99
C SER A 267 -4.52 -14.33 -2.27
N LEU A 268 -5.57 -13.54 -2.00
CA LEU A 268 -5.51 -12.08 -2.04
C LEU A 268 -4.73 -11.50 -0.84
N ALA A 269 -4.87 -12.09 0.34
CA ALA A 269 -4.08 -11.69 1.53
C ALA A 269 -2.57 -11.91 1.32
N SER A 270 -2.20 -13.01 0.66
CA SER A 270 -0.80 -13.29 0.28
C SER A 270 -0.27 -12.31 -0.76
N SER A 271 -1.10 -11.89 -1.72
CA SER A 271 -0.75 -10.85 -2.70
C SER A 271 -0.52 -9.48 -2.05
N LEU A 272 -1.33 -9.09 -1.06
CA LEU A 272 -1.09 -7.83 -0.32
C LEU A 272 0.28 -7.81 0.40
N ARG A 273 0.85 -8.98 0.72
CA ARG A 273 2.20 -9.10 1.30
C ARG A 273 3.30 -8.99 0.23
N LYS A 274 3.04 -9.37 -1.02
CA LYS A 274 4.02 -9.46 -2.10
C LYS A 274 3.52 -8.61 -3.28
N LYS A 275 4.09 -7.42 -3.49
CA LYS A 275 3.76 -6.49 -4.59
C LYS A 275 4.03 -7.14 -5.97
N TYR A 276 3.19 -8.07 -6.40
CA TYR A 276 3.28 -8.71 -7.71
C TYR A 276 2.46 -7.93 -8.74
N GLN A 277 3.02 -7.78 -9.94
CA GLN A 277 2.42 -7.08 -11.08
C GLN A 277 1.32 -7.90 -11.79
N LYS A 278 1.24 -9.21 -11.53
CA LYS A 278 0.23 -10.12 -12.10
C LYS A 278 -0.27 -11.04 -10.98
N TRP A 279 -1.54 -10.93 -10.65
CA TRP A 279 -2.15 -11.71 -9.57
C TRP A 279 -2.77 -13.00 -10.13
N GLU A 280 -2.38 -14.15 -9.55
CA GLU A 280 -3.00 -15.44 -9.81
C GLU A 280 -3.36 -16.09 -8.44
N PRO A 281 -4.51 -16.76 -8.32
CA PRO A 281 -4.95 -17.38 -7.07
C PRO A 281 -4.19 -18.69 -6.81
N GLU A 282 -2.93 -18.59 -6.37
CA GLU A 282 -2.00 -19.73 -6.19
C GLU A 282 -2.56 -20.82 -5.26
N TYR A 283 -3.16 -20.44 -4.11
CA TYR A 283 -3.70 -21.42 -3.16
C TYR A 283 -4.94 -22.16 -3.68
N LEU A 284 -5.79 -21.47 -4.45
CA LEU A 284 -6.95 -22.08 -5.08
C LEU A 284 -6.50 -23.07 -6.17
N ILE A 285 -5.56 -22.63 -7.03
CA ILE A 285 -5.05 -23.43 -8.13
C ILE A 285 -4.31 -24.68 -7.60
N SER A 286 -3.44 -24.51 -6.61
CA SER A 286 -2.69 -25.63 -6.01
C SER A 286 -3.62 -26.65 -5.33
N ALA A 287 -4.61 -26.21 -4.55
CA ALA A 287 -5.58 -27.09 -3.92
C ALA A 287 -6.40 -27.89 -4.95
N LEU A 288 -6.82 -27.24 -6.04
CA LEU A 288 -7.55 -27.90 -7.13
C LEU A 288 -6.66 -28.85 -7.93
N GLN A 289 -5.40 -28.48 -8.23
CA GLN A 289 -4.44 -29.37 -8.89
C GLN A 289 -4.13 -30.62 -8.06
N GLU A 290 -3.99 -30.48 -6.74
CA GLU A 290 -3.76 -31.62 -5.86
C GLU A 290 -4.97 -32.55 -5.81
N TYR A 291 -6.18 -32.01 -5.77
CA TYR A 291 -7.40 -32.80 -5.86
C TYR A 291 -7.50 -33.56 -7.20
N LEU A 292 -7.22 -32.89 -8.32
CA LEU A 292 -7.25 -33.47 -9.66
C LEU A 292 -6.21 -34.58 -9.86
N SER A 293 -4.98 -34.36 -9.40
CA SER A 293 -3.91 -35.36 -9.48
C SER A 293 -4.18 -36.56 -8.57
N SER A 294 -4.72 -36.34 -7.37
CA SER A 294 -5.12 -37.40 -6.44
C SER A 294 -6.26 -38.27 -7.00
N THR A 295 -7.30 -37.64 -7.56
CA THR A 295 -8.42 -38.36 -8.19
C THR A 295 -8.00 -39.14 -9.43
N LEU A 296 -7.09 -38.59 -10.25
CA LEU A 296 -6.51 -39.26 -11.42
C LEU A 296 -5.65 -40.48 -11.02
N THR A 297 -4.73 -40.32 -10.07
CA THR A 297 -3.85 -41.42 -9.63
C THR A 297 -4.64 -42.54 -8.95
N SER A 298 -5.65 -42.18 -8.15
CA SER A 298 -6.56 -43.14 -7.51
C SER A 298 -7.46 -43.86 -8.52
N SER A 299 -7.89 -43.22 -9.62
CA SER A 299 -8.70 -43.88 -10.67
C SER A 299 -7.86 -44.78 -11.57
N LEU A 300 -6.65 -44.33 -11.94
CA LEU A 300 -5.69 -45.13 -12.72
C LEU A 300 -5.27 -46.41 -11.98
N THR A 301 -4.99 -46.32 -10.68
CA THR A 301 -4.62 -47.48 -9.87
C THR A 301 -5.78 -48.47 -9.71
N SER A 302 -6.99 -47.99 -9.41
CA SER A 302 -8.20 -48.84 -9.38
C SER A 302 -8.46 -49.52 -10.72
N LEU A 303 -8.38 -48.80 -11.85
CA LEU A 303 -8.61 -49.36 -13.18
C LEU A 303 -7.55 -50.39 -13.56
N SER A 304 -6.27 -50.12 -13.28
CA SER A 304 -5.19 -51.07 -13.55
C SER A 304 -5.37 -52.40 -12.79
N ARG A 305 -5.88 -52.33 -11.55
CA ARG A 305 -6.23 -53.52 -10.76
C ARG A 305 -7.48 -54.21 -11.32
N GLY A 306 -8.55 -53.46 -11.63
CA GLY A 306 -9.77 -54.00 -12.22
C GLY A 306 -9.54 -54.73 -13.55
N LEU A 307 -8.58 -54.28 -14.36
CA LEU A 307 -8.16 -54.98 -15.60
C LEU A 307 -7.44 -56.30 -15.34
N THR A 308 -6.77 -56.46 -14.19
CA THR A 308 -6.18 -57.75 -13.79
C THR A 308 -7.21 -58.70 -13.17
N THR A 309 -8.29 -58.17 -12.62
CA THR A 309 -9.38 -58.92 -11.95
C THR A 309 -10.73 -58.57 -12.55
N LEU A 310 -11.06 -59.17 -13.70
CA LEU A 310 -12.27 -58.88 -14.49
C LEU A 310 -13.60 -58.85 -13.71
N PRO A 311 -13.86 -59.70 -12.69
CA PRO A 311 -15.11 -59.65 -11.92
C PRO A 311 -15.30 -58.36 -11.10
N SER A 312 -14.22 -57.63 -10.83
CA SER A 312 -14.23 -56.35 -10.11
C SER A 312 -14.26 -55.14 -11.05
N LEU A 313 -14.09 -55.35 -12.36
CA LEU A 313 -14.03 -54.28 -13.35
C LEU A 313 -15.30 -53.44 -13.35
N ASP A 314 -16.49 -54.07 -13.33
CA ASP A 314 -17.76 -53.35 -13.35
C ASP A 314 -17.94 -52.44 -12.13
N LYS A 315 -17.52 -52.90 -10.95
CA LYS A 315 -17.55 -52.10 -9.72
C LYS A 315 -16.59 -50.91 -9.83
N VAL A 316 -15.38 -51.15 -10.32
CA VAL A 316 -14.37 -50.11 -10.53
C VAL A 316 -14.81 -49.08 -11.58
N LEU A 317 -15.45 -49.50 -12.66
CA LEU A 317 -15.98 -48.60 -13.69
C LEU A 317 -17.12 -47.74 -13.14
N ILE A 318 -18.00 -48.30 -12.30
CA ILE A 318 -19.03 -47.52 -11.62
C ILE A 318 -18.39 -46.45 -10.72
N GLU A 319 -17.37 -46.80 -9.93
CA GLU A 319 -16.63 -45.84 -9.10
C GLU A 319 -15.93 -44.75 -9.92
N ILE A 320 -15.32 -45.09 -11.07
CA ILE A 320 -14.66 -44.12 -11.95
C ILE A 320 -15.68 -43.19 -12.60
N SER A 321 -16.82 -43.72 -13.03
CA SER A 321 -17.92 -42.90 -13.56
C SER A 321 -18.46 -41.93 -12.51
N ALA A 322 -18.58 -42.35 -11.25
CA ALA A 322 -18.98 -41.49 -10.14
C ALA A 322 -17.95 -40.37 -9.90
N ARG A 323 -16.65 -40.67 -9.91
CA ARG A 323 -15.59 -39.65 -9.77
C ARG A 323 -15.60 -38.63 -10.93
N CYS A 324 -15.97 -39.05 -12.13
CA CYS A 324 -16.11 -38.13 -13.26
C CYS A 324 -17.33 -37.21 -13.08
N GLN A 325 -18.44 -37.73 -12.55
CA GLN A 325 -19.61 -36.91 -12.18
C GLN A 325 -19.26 -35.89 -11.10
N ASP A 326 -18.44 -36.27 -10.14
CA ASP A 326 -17.93 -35.35 -9.11
C ASP A 326 -17.12 -34.19 -9.74
N LEU A 327 -16.35 -34.46 -10.81
CA LEU A 327 -15.64 -33.42 -11.55
C LEU A 327 -16.57 -32.52 -12.36
N VAL A 328 -17.63 -33.07 -12.95
CA VAL A 328 -18.66 -32.29 -13.66
C VAL A 328 -19.41 -31.37 -12.69
N THR A 329 -19.75 -31.87 -11.49
CA THR A 329 -20.37 -31.04 -10.45
C THR A 329 -19.41 -29.95 -9.94
N LEU A 330 -18.13 -30.26 -9.75
CA LEU A 330 -17.10 -29.27 -9.41
C LEU A 330 -16.98 -28.19 -10.49
N GLU A 331 -16.95 -28.58 -11.77
CA GLU A 331 -16.93 -27.65 -12.91
C GLU A 331 -18.15 -26.71 -12.88
N SER A 332 -19.35 -27.24 -12.62
CA SER A 332 -20.56 -26.42 -12.48
C SER A 332 -20.49 -25.43 -11.32
N ILE A 333 -19.92 -25.84 -10.17
CA ILE A 333 -19.76 -24.98 -8.99
C ILE A 333 -18.74 -23.86 -9.27
N LEU A 334 -17.64 -24.17 -9.96
CA LEU A 334 -16.63 -23.19 -10.36
C LEU A 334 -17.13 -22.20 -11.42
N LEU A 335 -18.14 -22.56 -12.21
CA LEU A 335 -18.84 -21.67 -13.13
C LEU A 335 -19.83 -20.73 -12.44
N GLU A 336 -20.50 -21.19 -11.39
CA GLU A 336 -21.47 -20.38 -10.63
C GLU A 336 -20.82 -19.42 -9.64
N LEU A 337 -19.59 -19.71 -9.23
CA LEU A 337 -18.83 -18.89 -8.30
C LEU A 337 -18.26 -17.63 -8.97
N THR A 338 -18.89 -16.50 -8.67
CA THR A 338 -18.32 -15.18 -8.97
C THR A 338 -17.38 -14.74 -7.84
N PRO A 339 -16.24 -14.11 -8.16
CA PRO A 339 -15.35 -13.58 -7.13
C PRO A 339 -16.09 -12.50 -6.32
N PRO A 340 -16.02 -12.53 -4.97
CA PRO A 340 -16.59 -11.44 -4.17
C PRO A 340 -15.87 -10.13 -4.50
N SER A 341 -16.65 -9.09 -4.83
CA SER A 341 -16.14 -7.75 -5.13
C SER A 341 -15.48 -7.15 -3.90
N ASN A 342 -14.15 -7.20 -3.83
CA ASN A 342 -13.40 -6.52 -2.79
C ASN A 342 -13.03 -5.10 -3.26
N PRO A 343 -13.48 -4.05 -2.55
CA PRO A 343 -13.28 -2.65 -2.96
C PRO A 343 -11.82 -2.16 -2.89
N ASN A 344 -10.89 -2.97 -2.38
CA ASN A 344 -9.50 -2.57 -2.10
C ASN A 344 -8.46 -3.38 -2.89
N LEU A 345 -8.84 -3.99 -4.02
CA LEU A 345 -7.85 -4.38 -5.04
C LEU A 345 -7.17 -3.11 -5.55
N ILE A 346 -6.01 -2.81 -4.99
CA ILE A 346 -5.10 -1.77 -5.48
C ILE A 346 -4.72 -2.16 -6.92
N LEU A 347 -5.29 -1.42 -7.87
CA LEU A 347 -4.81 -1.15 -9.24
C LEU A 347 -4.78 -2.35 -10.22
N ASP A 348 -5.62 -2.24 -11.27
CA ASP A 348 -5.46 -2.85 -12.61
C ASP A 348 -5.38 -4.37 -12.77
N VAL A 349 -5.99 -5.16 -11.88
CA VAL A 349 -6.22 -6.58 -12.17
C VAL A 349 -7.68 -6.78 -12.55
N THR A 350 -7.94 -7.04 -13.84
CA THR A 350 -9.24 -7.49 -14.33
C THR A 350 -9.63 -8.75 -13.58
N GLN A 351 -10.62 -8.66 -12.68
CA GLN A 351 -11.16 -9.82 -11.99
C GLN A 351 -11.60 -10.86 -13.03
N PRO A 352 -11.17 -12.13 -12.92
CA PRO A 352 -11.66 -13.15 -13.84
C PRO A 352 -13.18 -13.28 -13.66
N PRO A 353 -13.97 -13.41 -14.74
CA PRO A 353 -15.42 -13.43 -14.65
C PRO A 353 -15.94 -14.58 -13.78
N ASN A 354 -15.25 -15.73 -13.80
CA ASN A 354 -15.52 -16.91 -12.98
C ASN A 354 -14.21 -17.55 -12.51
N PHE A 355 -14.23 -18.27 -11.38
CA PHE A 355 -13.05 -19.01 -10.87
C PHE A 355 -12.54 -20.08 -11.85
N LEU A 356 -13.43 -20.66 -12.66
CA LEU A 356 -13.08 -21.64 -13.67
C LEU A 356 -12.12 -21.08 -14.74
N GLN A 357 -12.32 -19.83 -15.19
CA GLN A 357 -11.51 -19.27 -16.27
C GLN A 357 -10.04 -19.11 -15.86
N SER A 358 -9.79 -18.77 -14.59
CA SER A 358 -8.44 -18.66 -14.05
C SER A 358 -7.73 -20.02 -13.95
N LEU A 359 -8.48 -21.09 -13.68
CA LEU A 359 -7.94 -22.45 -13.63
C LEU A 359 -7.72 -23.01 -15.04
N LEU A 360 -8.67 -22.80 -15.96
CA LEU A 360 -8.55 -23.23 -17.35
C LEU A 360 -7.41 -22.51 -18.08
N SER A 361 -7.20 -21.21 -17.83
CA SER A 361 -6.08 -20.47 -18.40
C SER A 361 -4.73 -20.97 -17.86
N HIS A 362 -4.68 -21.37 -16.59
CA HIS A 362 -3.45 -21.87 -15.97
C HIS A 362 -3.13 -23.30 -16.40
N LEU A 363 -4.14 -24.13 -16.67
CA LEU A 363 -3.95 -25.50 -17.13
C LEU A 363 -3.93 -25.63 -18.68
N GLU A 364 -4.26 -24.57 -19.42
CA GLU A 364 -4.45 -24.56 -20.89
C GLU A 364 -5.51 -25.57 -21.40
N ILE A 365 -6.66 -25.66 -20.71
CA ILE A 365 -7.67 -26.70 -20.96
C ILE A 365 -9.03 -26.07 -21.24
N ASN A 366 -9.86 -26.76 -22.02
CA ASN A 366 -11.23 -26.34 -22.33
C ASN A 366 -12.31 -26.92 -21.38
N SER A 367 -12.07 -28.07 -20.73
CA SER A 367 -12.99 -28.65 -19.74
C SER A 367 -12.31 -29.67 -18.81
N LEU A 368 -12.77 -29.72 -17.56
CA LEU A 368 -12.22 -30.59 -16.52
C LEU A 368 -12.44 -32.08 -16.78
N PRO A 369 -13.64 -32.53 -17.24
CA PRO A 369 -13.89 -33.94 -17.56
C PRO A 369 -13.07 -34.42 -18.76
N SER A 370 -12.86 -33.57 -19.77
CA SER A 370 -12.03 -33.92 -20.93
C SER A 370 -10.57 -34.14 -20.54
N TRP A 371 -10.03 -33.30 -19.64
CA TRP A 371 -8.70 -33.52 -19.09
C TRP A 371 -8.59 -34.84 -18.32
N PHE A 372 -9.58 -35.15 -17.48
CA PHE A 372 -9.61 -36.38 -16.71
C PHE A 372 -9.54 -37.61 -17.62
N TRP A 373 -10.42 -37.72 -18.62
CA TRP A 373 -10.45 -38.88 -19.52
C TRP A 373 -9.21 -38.98 -20.40
N ARG A 374 -8.67 -37.86 -20.91
CA ARG A 374 -7.42 -37.88 -21.71
C ARG A 374 -6.21 -38.28 -20.87
N SER A 375 -6.09 -37.75 -19.67
CA SER A 375 -4.98 -38.08 -18.76
C SER A 375 -5.09 -39.51 -18.27
N LEU A 376 -6.30 -40.00 -18.00
CA LEU A 376 -6.57 -41.37 -17.60
C LEU A 376 -6.24 -42.34 -18.75
N ALA A 377 -6.64 -42.03 -19.99
CA ALA A 377 -6.30 -42.82 -21.17
C ALA A 377 -4.79 -42.90 -21.42
N ALA A 378 -4.07 -41.77 -21.30
CA ALA A 378 -2.61 -41.73 -21.47
C ALA A 378 -1.90 -42.57 -20.40
N GLY A 379 -2.31 -42.44 -19.13
CA GLY A 379 -1.80 -43.27 -18.04
C GLY A 379 -2.14 -44.75 -18.23
N LEU A 380 -3.36 -45.06 -18.67
CA LEU A 380 -3.83 -46.42 -18.90
C LEU A 380 -3.07 -47.12 -20.01
N ASN A 381 -2.82 -46.43 -21.13
CA ASN A 381 -2.06 -46.95 -22.26
C ASN A 381 -0.69 -47.49 -21.81
N SER A 382 0.05 -46.73 -21.00
CA SER A 382 1.33 -47.19 -20.45
C SER A 382 1.20 -48.45 -19.59
N LYS A 383 0.20 -48.51 -18.71
CA LYS A 383 -0.06 -49.66 -17.84
C LYS A 383 -0.52 -50.90 -18.60
N VAL A 384 -1.29 -50.73 -19.66
CA VAL A 384 -1.74 -51.83 -20.52
C VAL A 384 -0.57 -52.36 -21.35
N MET A 385 0.29 -51.49 -21.90
CA MET A 385 1.53 -51.92 -22.57
C MET A 385 2.43 -52.75 -21.64
N ASP A 386 2.58 -52.35 -20.37
CA ASP A 386 3.32 -53.14 -19.38
C ASP A 386 2.70 -54.53 -19.15
N LEU A 387 1.36 -54.64 -19.15
CA LEU A 387 0.66 -55.91 -19.01
C LEU A 387 0.82 -56.81 -20.25
N VAL A 388 0.79 -56.21 -21.45
CA VAL A 388 1.06 -56.91 -22.71
C VAL A 388 2.48 -57.45 -22.72
N ASN A 389 3.47 -56.63 -22.36
CA ASN A 389 4.88 -57.01 -22.31
C ASN A 389 5.17 -58.11 -21.27
N LYS A 390 4.40 -58.16 -20.18
CA LYS A 390 4.51 -59.20 -19.13
C LYS A 390 3.81 -60.51 -19.49
N GLY A 391 2.98 -60.55 -20.54
CA GLY A 391 2.36 -61.78 -21.04
C GLY A 391 1.49 -62.54 -20.01
N SER A 392 0.84 -61.82 -19.09
CA SER A 392 0.11 -62.43 -17.96
C SER A 392 -1.15 -63.21 -18.40
N ALA A 393 -1.58 -64.18 -17.59
CA ALA A 393 -2.83 -64.93 -17.82
C ALA A 393 -4.07 -64.02 -17.96
N SER A 394 -4.05 -62.86 -17.29
CA SER A 394 -5.07 -61.81 -17.43
C SER A 394 -5.16 -61.20 -18.84
N LEU A 395 -4.07 -61.18 -19.62
CA LEU A 395 -4.08 -60.71 -21.01
C LEU A 395 -4.92 -61.61 -21.92
N ARG A 396 -4.85 -62.93 -21.72
CA ARG A 396 -5.65 -63.90 -22.48
C ARG A 396 -7.15 -63.74 -22.18
N ILE A 397 -7.49 -63.54 -20.90
CA ILE A 397 -8.87 -63.29 -20.45
C ILE A 397 -9.39 -61.96 -21.02
N LEU A 398 -8.56 -60.92 -21.05
CA LEU A 398 -8.90 -59.61 -21.63
C LEU A 398 -9.12 -59.69 -23.15
N ARG A 399 -8.32 -60.50 -23.86
CA ARG A 399 -8.45 -60.72 -25.31
C ARG A 399 -9.75 -61.47 -25.65
N ASN A 400 -10.13 -62.47 -24.84
CA ASN A 400 -11.37 -63.21 -25.03
C ASN A 400 -12.62 -62.36 -24.74
N ASN A 401 -12.54 -61.45 -23.76
CA ASN A 401 -13.66 -60.58 -23.35
C ASN A 401 -13.56 -59.15 -23.91
N ARG A 402 -12.77 -58.94 -24.99
CA ARG A 402 -12.47 -57.62 -25.55
C ARG A 402 -13.70 -56.78 -25.87
N ASN A 403 -14.73 -57.38 -26.47
CA ASN A 403 -15.94 -56.66 -26.86
C ASN A 403 -16.78 -56.24 -25.65
N SER A 404 -16.82 -57.09 -24.62
CA SER A 404 -17.52 -56.77 -23.36
C SER A 404 -16.80 -55.65 -22.59
N VAL A 405 -15.46 -55.67 -22.52
CA VAL A 405 -14.67 -54.60 -21.90
C VAL A 405 -14.80 -53.28 -22.65
N LYS A 406 -14.80 -53.31 -23.99
CA LYS A 406 -15.07 -52.12 -24.83
C LYS A 406 -16.42 -51.50 -24.51
N GLU A 407 -17.47 -52.33 -24.46
CA GLU A 407 -18.82 -51.84 -24.17
C GLU A 407 -18.93 -51.32 -22.73
N ALA A 408 -18.36 -52.03 -21.75
CA ALA A 408 -18.36 -51.59 -20.35
C ALA A 408 -17.66 -50.23 -20.16
N ILE A 409 -16.58 -49.98 -20.90
CA ILE A 409 -15.84 -48.71 -20.85
C ILE A 409 -16.59 -47.61 -21.61
N ARG A 410 -17.19 -47.91 -22.76
CA ARG A 410 -18.09 -46.98 -23.45
C ARG A 410 -19.21 -46.52 -22.53
N GLN A 411 -19.89 -47.47 -21.87
CA GLN A 411 -20.94 -47.19 -20.89
C GLN A 411 -20.42 -46.44 -19.67
N CYS A 412 -19.19 -46.70 -19.22
CA CYS A 412 -18.55 -45.98 -18.12
C CYS A 412 -18.33 -44.50 -18.44
N VAL A 413 -17.85 -44.17 -19.64
CA VAL A 413 -17.63 -42.80 -20.08
C VAL A 413 -18.95 -42.05 -20.21
N ILE A 414 -19.96 -42.68 -20.83
CA ILE A 414 -21.30 -42.09 -20.97
C ILE A 414 -21.94 -41.83 -19.60
N ARG A 415 -21.88 -42.81 -18.68
CA ARG A 415 -22.39 -42.65 -17.31
C ARG A 415 -21.62 -41.62 -16.50
N GLY A 416 -20.34 -41.42 -16.77
CA GLY A 416 -19.50 -40.47 -16.05
C GLY A 416 -19.72 -39.01 -16.44
N ILE A 417 -20.34 -38.77 -17.60
CA ILE A 417 -20.55 -37.45 -18.18
C ILE A 417 -22.03 -37.04 -18.16
N GLN A 418 -22.94 -37.99 -17.90
CA GLN A 418 -24.38 -37.77 -17.85
C GLN A 418 -24.79 -36.71 -16.80
N VAL A 419 -25.12 -35.51 -17.25
CA VAL A 419 -25.78 -34.49 -16.43
C VAL A 419 -27.28 -34.85 -16.32
N PRO A 420 -27.94 -34.67 -15.16
CA PRO A 420 -29.36 -34.98 -15.01
C PRO A 420 -30.20 -34.21 -16.05
N GLY A 421 -30.76 -34.91 -17.04
CA GLY A 421 -31.67 -34.34 -18.05
C GLY A 421 -31.23 -34.44 -19.52
N GLU A 422 -29.99 -34.86 -19.83
CA GLU A 422 -29.55 -35.06 -21.22
C GLU A 422 -29.77 -36.51 -21.71
N SER A 423 -30.17 -36.67 -22.98
CA SER A 423 -30.38 -37.98 -23.61
C SER A 423 -29.05 -38.64 -24.00
N ASN A 424 -28.95 -39.96 -23.78
CA ASN A 424 -27.72 -40.73 -24.03
C ASN A 424 -27.21 -40.61 -25.48
N SER A 425 -28.09 -40.44 -26.46
CA SER A 425 -27.71 -40.32 -27.88
C SER A 425 -27.03 -38.98 -28.22
N ALA A 426 -27.42 -37.88 -27.58
CA ALA A 426 -26.77 -36.57 -27.78
C ALA A 426 -25.41 -36.49 -27.09
N LEU A 427 -25.28 -37.16 -25.93
CA LEU A 427 -24.04 -37.28 -25.17
C LEU A 427 -22.99 -38.12 -25.90
N GLU A 428 -23.40 -39.18 -26.58
CA GLU A 428 -22.49 -39.99 -27.39
C GLU A 428 -21.82 -39.14 -28.47
N VAL A 429 -22.57 -38.33 -29.24
CA VAL A 429 -22.06 -37.49 -30.33
C VAL A 429 -21.12 -36.39 -29.83
N LYS A 430 -21.41 -35.80 -28.67
CA LYS A 430 -20.61 -34.70 -28.09
C LYS A 430 -19.26 -35.16 -27.56
N TRP A 431 -19.15 -36.42 -27.13
CA TRP A 431 -17.97 -36.98 -26.45
C TRP A 431 -17.35 -38.18 -27.18
N GLU A 432 -17.66 -38.35 -28.48
CA GLU A 432 -17.10 -39.43 -29.31
C GLU A 432 -15.57 -39.45 -29.27
N ARG A 433 -14.94 -38.27 -29.20
CA ARG A 433 -13.49 -38.13 -29.16
C ARG A 433 -12.89 -38.74 -27.88
N GLU A 434 -13.48 -38.49 -26.73
CA GLU A 434 -13.04 -38.99 -25.43
C GLU A 434 -13.30 -40.49 -25.30
N ILE A 435 -14.45 -40.96 -25.81
CA ILE A 435 -14.77 -42.40 -25.91
C ILE A 435 -13.73 -43.10 -26.79
N ALA A 436 -13.42 -42.53 -27.97
CA ALA A 436 -12.43 -43.09 -28.88
C ALA A 436 -11.01 -43.10 -28.29
N VAL A 437 -10.62 -42.06 -27.54
CA VAL A 437 -9.31 -41.98 -26.86
C VAL A 437 -9.20 -43.04 -25.75
N MET A 438 -10.25 -43.21 -24.95
CA MET A 438 -10.30 -44.23 -23.91
C MET A 438 -10.29 -45.65 -24.48
N LEU A 439 -11.09 -45.92 -25.51
CA LEU A 439 -11.08 -47.22 -26.18
C LEU A 439 -9.74 -47.48 -26.87
N GLY A 440 -9.16 -46.47 -27.52
CA GLY A 440 -7.86 -46.52 -28.19
C GLY A 440 -6.70 -46.86 -27.26
N SER A 441 -6.75 -46.37 -26.01
CA SER A 441 -5.73 -46.68 -24.99
C SER A 441 -5.66 -48.17 -24.61
N ILE A 442 -6.73 -48.93 -24.86
CA ILE A 442 -6.80 -50.36 -24.57
C ILE A 442 -6.63 -51.18 -25.85
N THR A 443 -7.25 -50.75 -26.95
CA THR A 443 -7.18 -51.50 -28.21
C THR A 443 -5.83 -51.35 -28.91
N GLY A 444 -5.19 -50.18 -28.84
CA GLY A 444 -3.90 -49.95 -29.49
C GLY A 444 -2.80 -50.90 -29.01
N PRO A 445 -2.59 -51.05 -27.68
CA PRO A 445 -1.67 -52.04 -27.11
C PRO A 445 -2.03 -53.49 -27.43
N LEU A 446 -3.32 -53.82 -27.41
CA LEU A 446 -3.81 -55.19 -27.64
C LEU A 446 -3.73 -55.62 -29.11
N GLU A 447 -3.68 -54.67 -30.05
CA GLU A 447 -3.52 -54.94 -31.48
C GLU A 447 -2.04 -54.95 -31.92
N LYS A 448 -1.17 -54.17 -31.26
CA LYS A 448 0.26 -54.11 -31.59
C LYS A 448 1.12 -55.23 -30.95
N GLY A 449 0.61 -55.90 -29.91
CA GLY A 449 1.30 -57.04 -29.27
C GLY A 449 0.98 -58.40 -29.89
N GLY A 450 0.59 -58.43 -31.16
CA GLY A 450 0.28 -59.63 -31.96
C GLY A 450 1.46 -60.08 -32.79
#